data_AF-A0A522YWA7-F1
#
_entry.id   AF-A0A522YWA7-F1
#
_cell.length_a   1.000
_cell.length_b   1.000
_cell.length_c   1.000
_cell.angle_alpha   90.00
_cell.angle_beta   90.00
_cell.angle_gamma   90.00
#
_symmetry.space_group_name_H-M   'P 1'
#
loop_
_entity.id
_entity.type
_entity.pdbx_description
1 polymer ?
#
loop_
_entity_poly.entity_id
_entity_poly.type
_entity_poly.pdbx_seq_one_letter_code
_entity_poly.pdbx_strand_id
1 'polypeptide(L)' 'MRVTRVDLGRGIIKNLSSILVDEEGVSIESIWQTIEDFGINREDLKKLSPTYKDLYEIYSAIRAYRVSVKYLKELKNKF' A
#
# COMPACT_ATOMS: atom_id res chain seq x y z
N MET A 1 29.85 -18.95 16.66
CA MET A 1 28.49 -18.79 16.08
C MET A 1 28.36 -17.34 15.62
N ARG A 2 28.38 -17.04 14.31
CA ARG A 2 28.26 -15.66 13.81
C ARG A 2 26.78 -15.28 13.75
N VAL A 3 26.36 -14.36 14.60
CA VAL A 3 25.01 -13.79 14.56
C VAL A 3 25.00 -12.70 13.49
N THR A 4 24.42 -12.99 12.34
CA THR A 4 24.13 -11.97 11.31
C THR A 4 23.00 -11.09 11.82
N ARG A 5 23.35 -9.93 12.38
CA ARG A 5 22.41 -8.84 12.65
C ARG A 5 22.15 -8.10 11.34
N VAL A 6 20.97 -8.29 10.77
CA VAL A 6 20.51 -7.52 9.60
C VAL A 6 19.94 -6.21 10.12
N ASP A 7 20.68 -5.12 9.93
CA ASP A 7 20.27 -3.77 10.34
C ASP A 7 19.34 -3.19 9.27
N LEU A 8 18.02 -3.42 9.43
CA LEU A 8 16.97 -2.91 8.53
C LEU A 8 16.62 -1.43 8.79
N GLY A 9 17.39 -0.73 9.64
CA GLY A 9 16.88 0.34 10.47
C GLY A 9 16.73 1.75 9.88
N ARG A 10 17.13 2.03 8.63
CA ARG A 10 17.07 3.44 8.12
C ARG A 10 16.62 3.64 6.68
N GLY A 11 16.87 2.69 5.76
CA GLY A 11 16.49 2.84 4.36
C GLY A 11 14.99 2.56 4.10
N ILE A 12 14.44 1.55 4.76
CA ILE A 12 13.06 1.12 4.53
C ILE A 12 12.06 2.14 5.09
N ILE A 13 12.37 2.76 6.23
CA ILE A 13 11.48 3.73 6.89
C ILE A 13 11.27 4.98 6.04
N LYS A 14 12.31 5.46 5.33
CA LYS A 14 12.21 6.60 4.40
C LYS A 14 11.39 6.30 3.15
N ASN A 15 11.42 5.05 2.66
CA ASN A 15 10.57 4.63 1.54
C ASN A 15 9.13 4.33 1.98
N LEU A 16 8.92 3.78 3.18
CA LEU A 16 7.57 3.55 3.69
C LEU A 16 6.83 4.85 3.98
N SER A 17 7.53 5.88 4.48
CA SER A 17 6.94 7.21 4.70
C SER A 17 6.52 7.90 3.40
N SER A 18 7.25 7.72 2.29
CA SER A 18 6.81 8.21 0.97
C SER A 18 5.72 7.35 0.32
N ILE A 19 5.64 6.06 0.65
CA ILE A 19 4.51 5.19 0.21
C ILE A 19 3.19 5.61 0.89
N LEU A 20 3.27 6.07 2.14
CA LEU A 20 2.13 6.46 2.99
C LEU A 20 1.65 7.89 2.77
N VAL A 21 2.46 8.76 2.17
CA VAL A 21 2.12 10.17 1.97
C VAL A 21 2.35 10.53 0.50
N ASP A 22 1.39 10.19 -0.36
CA ASP A 22 1.24 10.96 -1.60
C ASP A 22 0.55 12.28 -1.26
N GLU A 23 1.34 13.34 -1.12
CA GLU A 23 0.83 14.71 -0.99
C GLU A 23 0.35 15.30 -2.34
N GLU A 24 0.37 14.53 -3.43
CA GLU A 24 0.00 15.02 -4.76
C GLU A 24 -1.25 14.34 -5.33
N GLY A 25 -2.39 15.05 -5.26
CA GLY A 25 -3.39 15.08 -6.33
C GLY A 25 -3.96 13.76 -6.86
N VAL A 26 -4.07 12.72 -6.04
CA VAL A 26 -4.70 11.46 -6.48
C VAL A 26 -6.18 11.71 -6.73
N SER A 27 -6.62 11.52 -7.98
CA SER A 27 -8.04 11.67 -8.32
C SER A 27 -8.87 10.61 -7.59
N ILE A 28 -10.07 11.00 -7.17
CA ILE A 28 -11.03 10.08 -6.53
C ILE A 28 -11.32 8.86 -7.42
N GLU A 29 -11.28 9.02 -8.74
CA GLU A 29 -11.51 7.92 -9.68
C GLU A 29 -10.35 6.91 -9.67
N SER A 30 -9.11 7.39 -9.52
CA SER A 30 -7.95 6.50 -9.33
C SER A 30 -8.00 5.71 -8.02
N ILE A 31 -8.55 6.33 -6.96
CA ILE A 31 -8.78 5.66 -5.68
C ILE A 31 -9.80 4.53 -5.87
N TRP A 32 -10.95 4.84 -6.49
CA TRP A 32 -11.98 3.85 -6.78
C TRP A 32 -11.48 2.70 -7.64
N GLN A 33 -10.75 3.00 -8.72
CA GLN A 33 -10.18 1.97 -9.59
C GLN A 33 -9.24 1.03 -8.83
N THR A 34 -8.38 1.57 -7.96
CA THR A 34 -7.43 0.76 -7.19
C THR A 34 -8.15 -0.17 -6.20
N ILE A 35 -9.23 0.31 -5.59
CA ILE A 35 -10.09 -0.46 -4.68
C ILE A 35 -10.82 -1.58 -5.43
N GLU A 36 -11.36 -1.28 -6.62
CA GLU A 36 -12.00 -2.28 -7.48
C GLU A 36 -11.02 -3.32 -8.00
N ASP A 37 -9.83 -2.92 -8.43
CA ASP A 37 -8.75 -3.82 -8.85
C ASP A 37 -8.26 -4.72 -7.71
N PHE A 38 -8.48 -4.33 -6.46
CA PHE A 38 -8.20 -5.17 -5.29
C PHE A 38 -9.31 -6.21 -5.04
N GLY A 39 -10.46 -6.07 -5.70
CA GLY A 39 -11.60 -6.98 -5.60
C GLY A 39 -12.74 -6.45 -4.72
N ILE A 40 -12.70 -5.19 -4.30
CA ILE A 40 -13.77 -4.55 -3.52
C ILE A 40 -14.70 -3.81 -4.47
N ASN A 41 -15.97 -4.23 -4.54
CA ASN A 41 -16.95 -3.59 -5.40
C ASN A 41 -17.30 -2.17 -4.91
N ARG A 42 -17.28 -1.19 -5.81
CA ARG A 42 -17.59 0.21 -5.50
C ARG A 42 -19.01 0.42 -4.97
N GLU A 43 -20.00 -0.27 -5.52
CA GLU A 43 -21.40 -0.13 -5.09
C GLU A 43 -21.60 -0.66 -3.68
N ASP A 44 -20.97 -1.78 -3.35
CA ASP A 44 -21.01 -2.34 -2.00
C ASP A 44 -20.29 -1.43 -1.00
N LEU A 45 -19.14 -0.87 -1.38
CA LEU A 45 -18.41 0.06 -0.52
C LEU A 45 -19.19 1.37 -0.31
N LYS A 46 -19.90 1.87 -1.32
CA LYS A 46 -20.78 3.06 -1.21
C LYS A 46 -21.92 2.88 -0.20
N LYS A 47 -22.42 1.66 0.03
CA LYS A 47 -23.46 1.39 1.05
C LYS A 47 -23.00 1.74 2.46
N LEU A 48 -21.69 1.75 2.71
CA LEU A 48 -21.10 2.14 3.98
C LEU A 48 -20.91 3.66 4.13
N SER A 49 -21.29 4.45 3.11
CA SER A 49 -21.13 5.92 3.07
C SER A 49 -19.72 6.39 3.46
N PRO A 50 -18.66 5.83 2.84
CA PRO A 50 -17.28 6.15 3.20
C PRO A 50 -16.96 7.61 2.85
N THR A 51 -16.20 8.27 3.71
CA THR A 51 -15.65 9.60 3.42
C THR A 51 -14.47 9.49 2.45
N TYR A 52 -14.07 10.62 1.85
CA TYR A 52 -12.85 10.67 1.05
C TYR A 52 -11.62 10.16 1.83
N LYS A 53 -11.53 10.52 3.12
CA LYS A 53 -10.45 10.08 3.99
C LYS A 53 -10.42 8.56 4.13
N ASP A 54 -11.58 7.93 4.36
CA ASP A 54 -11.68 6.48 4.47
C ASP A 54 -11.24 5.79 3.17
N LEU A 55 -11.69 6.30 2.03
CA LEU A 55 -11.30 5.78 0.71
C LEU A 55 -9.80 5.93 0.45
N TYR A 56 -9.22 7.07 0.85
CA TYR A 56 -7.79 7.33 0.72
C TYR A 56 -6.95 6.42 1.62
N GLU A 57 -7.41 6.15 2.85
CA GLU A 57 -6.76 5.20 3.76
C GLU A 57 -6.77 3.78 3.21
N ILE A 58 -7.92 3.32 2.68
CA ILE A 58 -8.04 2.00 2.02
C ILE A 58 -7.10 1.92 0.81
N TYR A 59 -7.11 2.93 -0.05
CA TYR A 59 -6.20 3.04 -1.20
C TYR A 59 -4.73 2.92 -0.77
N SER A 60 -4.34 3.67 0.25
CA SER A 60 -2.96 3.70 0.76
C SER A 60 -2.53 2.33 1.29
N ALA A 61 -3.42 1.66 2.03
CA ALA A 61 -3.19 0.32 2.54
C ALA A 61 -3.02 -0.72 1.41
N ILE A 62 -3.88 -0.68 0.39
CA ILE A 62 -3.79 -1.57 -0.79
C ILE A 62 -2.45 -1.39 -1.50
N ARG A 63 -2.00 -0.14 -1.68
CA ARG A 63 -0.70 0.12 -2.31
C ARG A 63 0.46 -0.41 -1.49
N ALA A 64 0.46 -0.13 -0.19
CA ALA A 64 1.51 -0.62 0.71
C ALA A 64 1.59 -2.15 0.67
N TYR A 65 0.45 -2.84 0.61
CA TYR A 65 0.39 -4.29 0.42
C TYR A 65 0.98 -4.74 -0.92
N ARG A 66 0.58 -4.13 -2.04
CA ARG A 66 1.11 -4.47 -3.38
C ARG A 66 2.63 -4.33 -3.43
N VAL A 67 3.17 -3.25 -2.87
CA VAL A 67 4.62 -3.01 -2.79
C VAL A 67 5.29 -4.10 -1.95
N SER A 68 4.75 -4.39 -0.77
CA SER A 68 5.28 -5.43 0.13
C SER A 68 5.32 -6.80 -0.56
N VAL A 69 4.23 -7.22 -1.20
CA VAL A 69 4.17 -8.50 -1.92
C VAL A 69 5.17 -8.57 -3.07
N LYS A 70 5.33 -7.48 -3.83
CA LYS A 70 6.31 -7.41 -4.92
C LYS A 70 7.72 -7.70 -4.41
N TYR A 71 8.17 -6.96 -3.39
CA TYR A 71 9.52 -7.12 -2.86
C TYR A 71 9.74 -8.47 -2.16
N LEU A 72 8.74 -8.97 -1.44
CA LEU A 72 8.84 -10.28 -0.79
C LEU A 72 8.91 -11.43 -1.81
N LYS A 73 8.16 -11.35 -2.92
CA LYS A 73 8.26 -12.31 -4.02
C LYS A 73 9.62 -12.24 -4.71
N GLU A 74 10.13 -11.03 -4.96
CA GLU A 74 11.48 -10.84 -5.53
C GLU A 74 12.57 -11.42 -4.62
N LEU A 75 12.44 -11.26 -3.29
CA LEU A 75 13.35 -11.86 -2.32
C LEU A 75 13.31 -13.38 -2.35
N LYS A 76 12.11 -13.99 -2.36
CA LYS A 76 11.94 -15.45 -2.42
C LYS A 76 12.51 -16.08 -3.70
N ASN A 77 12.52 -15.33 -4.81
CA ASN A 77 13.03 -15.86 -6.09
C ASN A 77 14.53 -15.63 -6.27
N LYS A 78 15.15 -14.71 -5.51
CA LYS A 78 16.58 -14.39 -5.59
C LYS A 78 17.44 -15.15 -4.59
N PHE A 79 16.87 -15.63 -3.49
CA PHE A 79 17.53 -16.38 -2.41
C PHE A 79 16.79 -17.67 -2.13
#